data_AF-A0AAV0BZI0-F1
#
_entry.id   AF-A0AAV0BZI0-F1
#
_cell.length_a   1.000
_cell.length_b   1.000
_cell.length_c   1.000
_cell.angle_alpha   90.00
_cell.angle_beta   90.00
_cell.angle_gamma   90.00
#
_symmetry.space_group_name_H-M   'P 1'
#
loop_
_entity.id
_entity.type
_entity.pdbx_description
1 polymer ?
#
loop_
_entity_poly.entity_id
_entity_poly.type
_entity_poly.pdbx_seq_one_letter_code
_entity_poly.pdbx_strand_id
1 'polypeptide(L)'
;MYTTFQKKWKDEQFRSLFWLAAKSTMMCSFEKYMNKLKDKDYSAWEYLSEVVPERWSRAHFENHVKCHVFSSSIIECFNGVIIKKYRDNHVDILIDNIRTKAMKLMRKQKKLMKK
;
A
#
# COMPACT_ATOMS: atom_id res chain seq x y z
N MET A 1 -16.87 -1.23 -1.84
CA MET A 1 -16.97 0.08 -1.17
C MET A 1 -16.83 1.24 -2.15
N TYR A 2 -15.69 1.42 -2.81
CA TYR A 2 -15.51 2.49 -3.80
C TYR A 2 -16.59 2.49 -4.90
N THR A 3 -16.98 1.32 -5.40
CA THR A 3 -18.03 1.19 -6.42
C THR A 3 -19.39 1.71 -5.98
N THR A 4 -19.76 1.53 -4.71
CA THR A 4 -21.00 2.09 -4.13
C THR A 4 -20.88 3.60 -3.93
N PHE A 5 -19.72 4.07 -3.48
CA PHE A 5 -19.42 5.49 -3.33
C PHE A 5 -19.47 6.23 -4.68
N GLN A 6 -18.83 5.69 -5.71
CA GLN A 6 -18.80 6.26 -7.07
C GLN A 6 -20.19 6.34 -7.71
N LYS A 7 -21.10 5.41 -7.38
CA LYS A 7 -22.48 5.47 -7.87
C LYS A 7 -23.23 6.70 -7.33
N LYS A 8 -22.97 7.09 -6.08
CA LYS A 8 -23.55 8.28 -5.42
C LYS A 8 -22.82 9.57 -5.83
N TRP A 9 -21.50 9.55 -5.85
CA TRP A 9 -20.66 10.70 -6.19
C TRP A 9 -19.77 10.39 -7.41
N LYS A 10 -20.19 10.89 -8.59
CA LYS A 10 -19.57 10.57 -9.88
C LYS A 10 -18.42 11.52 -10.30
N ASP A 11 -18.23 12.62 -9.58
CA ASP A 11 -17.18 13.61 -9.88
C ASP A 11 -15.77 13.01 -9.68
N GLU A 12 -14.87 13.28 -10.62
CA GLU A 12 -13.47 12.85 -10.58
C GLU A 12 -12.74 13.37 -9.32
N GLN A 13 -13.13 14.53 -8.82
CA GLN A 13 -12.56 15.07 -7.58
C GLN A 13 -12.93 14.22 -6.36
N PHE A 14 -14.17 13.69 -6.27
CA PHE A 14 -14.57 12.78 -5.19
C PHE A 14 -13.80 11.47 -5.27
N ARG A 15 -13.60 10.96 -6.49
CA ARG A 15 -12.74 9.80 -6.75
C ARG A 15 -11.30 10.03 -6.28
N SER A 16 -10.73 11.18 -6.63
CA SER A 16 -9.35 11.54 -6.24
C SER A 16 -9.21 11.62 -4.71
N LEU A 17 -10.11 12.35 -4.04
CA LEU A 17 -10.10 12.49 -2.58
C LEU A 17 -10.29 11.15 -1.87
N PHE A 18 -11.21 10.30 -2.35
CA PHE A 18 -11.40 8.95 -1.83
C PHE A 18 -10.10 8.14 -1.88
N TRP A 19 -9.44 8.11 -3.04
CA TRP A 19 -8.21 7.31 -3.20
C TRP A 19 -7.02 7.90 -2.44
N LEU A 20 -6.93 9.22 -2.31
CA LEU A 20 -5.91 9.89 -1.50
C LEU A 20 -6.07 9.57 -0.02
N ALA A 21 -7.31 9.60 0.51
CA ALA A 21 -7.61 9.17 1.86
C ALA A 21 -7.30 7.67 2.03
N ALA A 22 -7.82 6.81 1.16
CA ALA A 22 -7.66 5.35 1.24
C ALA A 22 -6.17 4.91 1.20
N LYS A 23 -5.35 5.59 0.39
CA LYS A 23 -3.91 5.27 0.24
C LYS A 23 -3.03 5.92 1.31
N SER A 24 -3.55 6.86 2.09
CA SER A 24 -2.77 7.53 3.13
C SER A 24 -2.25 6.52 4.14
N THR A 25 -0.98 6.63 4.49
CA THR A 25 -0.31 5.75 5.46
C THR A 25 -0.26 6.37 6.85
N MET A 26 -0.38 7.70 6.93
CA MET A 26 -0.39 8.48 8.16
C MET A 26 -1.80 9.01 8.43
N MET A 27 -2.20 9.02 9.70
CA MET A 27 -3.48 9.55 10.15
C MET A 27 -3.65 11.03 9.78
N CYS A 28 -2.60 11.84 9.93
CA CYS A 28 -2.64 13.26 9.58
C CYS A 28 -2.96 13.50 8.09
N SER A 29 -2.41 12.68 7.19
CA SER A 29 -2.71 12.75 5.75
C SER A 29 -4.13 12.29 5.47
N PHE A 30 -4.58 11.21 6.12
CA PHE A 30 -5.96 10.72 6.00
C PHE A 30 -6.97 11.79 6.41
N GLU A 31 -6.81 12.38 7.61
CA GLU A 31 -7.67 13.46 8.12
C GLU A 31 -7.67 14.68 7.21
N LYS A 32 -6.50 15.06 6.67
CA LYS A 32 -6.40 16.15 5.69
C LYS A 32 -7.27 15.91 4.46
N TYR A 33 -7.27 14.70 3.90
CA TYR A 33 -8.10 14.39 2.72
C TYR A 33 -9.57 14.21 3.07
N MET A 34 -9.89 13.67 4.25
CA MET A 34 -11.27 13.59 4.76
C MET A 34 -11.87 14.97 5.03
N ASN A 35 -11.09 15.92 5.57
CA ASN A 35 -11.54 17.30 5.75
C ASN A 35 -11.80 17.99 4.41
N LYS A 36 -10.91 17.80 3.41
CA LYS A 36 -11.17 18.30 2.04
C LYS A 36 -12.43 17.71 1.42
N LEU A 37 -12.73 16.45 1.73
CA LEU A 37 -13.97 15.81 1.29
C LEU A 37 -15.18 16.45 1.98
N LYS A 38 -15.09 16.72 3.28
CA LYS A 38 -16.13 17.38 4.09
C LYS A 38 -16.43 18.79 3.60
N ASP A 39 -15.40 19.57 3.29
CA ASP A 39 -15.53 20.93 2.75
C ASP A 39 -16.27 20.93 1.41
N LYS A 40 -16.13 19.85 0.63
CA LYS A 40 -16.76 19.70 -0.67
C LYS A 40 -18.19 19.18 -0.57
N ASP A 41 -18.42 18.13 0.22
CA ASP A 41 -19.74 17.54 0.43
C ASP A 41 -19.74 16.81 1.78
N TYR A 42 -20.55 17.34 2.70
CA TYR A 42 -20.70 16.77 4.03
C TYR A 42 -21.29 15.36 4.01
N SER A 43 -22.23 15.07 3.10
CA SER A 43 -22.89 13.76 2.98
C SER A 43 -21.92 12.69 2.48
N ALA A 44 -20.98 13.06 1.60
CA ALA A 44 -19.91 12.17 1.15
C ALA A 44 -18.96 11.82 2.29
N TRP A 45 -18.61 12.81 3.11
CA TRP A 45 -17.79 12.61 4.30
C TRP A 45 -18.48 11.76 5.37
N GLU A 46 -19.76 12.00 5.63
CA GLU A 46 -20.57 11.26 6.59
C GLU A 46 -20.65 9.79 6.19
N TYR A 47 -20.99 9.51 4.93
CA TYR A 47 -21.03 8.14 4.40
C TYR A 47 -19.71 7.40 4.55
N LEU A 48 -18.57 8.05 4.33
CA LEU A 48 -17.27 7.41 4.51
C LEU A 48 -16.87 7.25 5.98
N SER A 49 -17.34 8.15 6.84
CA SER A 49 -17.10 8.10 8.29
C SER A 49 -17.91 7.00 8.98
N GLU A 50 -19.10 6.68 8.47
CA GLU A 50 -19.92 5.55 8.94
C GLU A 50 -19.28 4.19 8.63
N VAL A 51 -18.53 4.10 7.54
CA VAL A 51 -17.85 2.85 7.18
C VAL A 51 -16.55 2.74 7.95
N VAL A 52 -16.46 1.69 8.77
CA VAL A 52 -15.25 1.21 9.48
C VAL A 52 -13.95 1.52 8.69
N PRO A 53 -13.17 2.55 9.07
CA PRO A 53 -12.02 3.04 8.32
C PRO A 53 -10.95 1.99 8.04
N GLU A 54 -10.79 1.01 8.92
CA GLU A 54 -9.89 -0.15 8.79
C GLU A 54 -10.21 -1.01 7.57
N ARG A 55 -11.42 -0.94 7.01
CA ARG A 55 -11.80 -1.74 5.83
C ARG A 55 -11.36 -1.13 4.51
N TRP A 56 -11.00 0.14 4.49
CA TRP A 56 -10.79 0.87 3.24
C TRP A 56 -9.68 1.91 3.26
N SER A 57 -9.14 2.25 4.43
CA SER A 57 -8.04 3.18 4.60
C SER A 57 -6.82 2.50 5.21
N ARG A 58 -5.68 2.64 4.52
CA ARG A 58 -4.39 2.09 4.97
C ARG A 58 -3.87 2.76 6.24
N ALA A 59 -4.28 3.99 6.53
CA ALA A 59 -3.85 4.72 7.73
C ALA A 59 -4.30 4.03 9.02
N HIS A 60 -5.45 3.33 8.94
CA HIS A 60 -6.10 2.63 10.03
C HIS A 60 -5.69 1.15 10.16
N PHE A 61 -4.87 0.61 9.25
CA PHE A 61 -4.37 -0.75 9.40
C PHE A 61 -3.43 -0.85 10.62
N GLU A 62 -3.36 -2.01 11.26
CA GLU A 62 -2.49 -2.20 12.42
C GLU A 62 -1.01 -1.93 12.10
N ASN A 63 -0.29 -1.33 13.05
CA ASN A 63 1.11 -0.91 12.89
C ASN A 63 2.06 -2.06 12.51
N HIS A 64 1.72 -3.32 12.82
CA HIS A 64 2.55 -4.48 12.48
C HIS A 64 2.59 -4.79 10.96
N VAL A 65 1.65 -4.23 10.18
CA VAL A 65 1.55 -4.38 8.71
C VAL A 65 2.03 -3.11 7.98
N LYS A 66 2.37 -2.04 8.70
CA LYS A 66 2.79 -0.75 8.12
C LYS A 66 4.25 -0.78 7.64
N CYS A 67 4.54 -1.64 6.68
CA CYS A 67 5.76 -1.52 5.88
C CYS A 67 5.52 -0.48 4.77
N HIS A 68 6.28 0.62 4.77
CA HIS A 68 6.16 1.74 3.81
C HIS A 68 6.27 1.31 2.33
N VAL A 69 6.73 0.09 2.08
CA VAL A 69 7.08 -0.46 0.77
C VAL A 69 6.13 -1.59 0.32
N PHE A 70 4.98 -1.80 0.98
CA PHE A 70 4.10 -2.90 0.59
C PHE A 70 3.03 -2.46 -0.41
N SER A 71 3.14 -2.93 -1.66
CA SER A 71 2.14 -3.82 -2.29
C SER A 71 2.30 -4.02 -3.80
N SER A 72 3.01 -3.16 -4.55
CA SER A 72 3.34 -3.44 -5.96
C SER A 72 4.84 -3.61 -6.17
N SER A 73 5.65 -2.66 -5.71
CA SER A 73 7.09 -2.66 -5.96
C SER A 73 7.82 -3.89 -5.42
N ILE A 74 7.50 -4.37 -4.22
CA ILE A 74 8.12 -5.61 -3.69
C ILE A 74 7.69 -6.83 -4.49
N ILE A 75 6.40 -6.95 -4.82
CA ILE A 75 5.88 -8.07 -5.61
C ILE A 75 6.43 -8.01 -7.04
N GLU A 76 6.54 -6.84 -7.65
CA GLU A 76 7.17 -6.63 -8.95
C GLU A 76 8.67 -6.93 -8.93
N CYS A 77 9.39 -6.50 -7.89
CA CYS A 77 10.80 -6.86 -7.72
C CYS A 77 10.97 -8.36 -7.48
N PHE A 78 10.10 -8.98 -6.69
CA PHE A 78 10.13 -10.40 -6.39
C PHE A 78 9.81 -11.21 -7.65
N ASN A 79 8.72 -10.88 -8.35
CA ASN A 79 8.35 -11.51 -9.62
C ASN A 79 9.40 -11.27 -10.70
N GLY A 80 9.95 -10.07 -10.80
CA GLY A 80 11.00 -9.73 -11.76
C GLY A 80 12.32 -10.48 -11.51
N VAL A 81 12.67 -10.78 -10.27
CA VAL A 81 13.91 -11.52 -9.95
C VAL A 81 13.69 -13.03 -9.98
N ILE A 82 12.56 -13.50 -9.47
CA ILE A 82 12.31 -14.94 -9.31
C ILE A 82 11.69 -15.53 -10.56
N ILE A 83 10.60 -14.95 -11.06
CA ILE A 83 9.84 -15.51 -12.18
C ILE A 83 10.62 -15.36 -13.49
N LYS A 84 11.35 -14.25 -13.72
CA LYS A 84 12.14 -14.11 -14.96
C LYS A 84 13.41 -14.95 -15.00
N LYS A 85 14.02 -15.28 -13.86
CA LYS A 85 15.39 -15.83 -13.83
C LYS A 85 15.47 -17.27 -13.34
N TYR A 86 14.50 -17.71 -12.53
CA TYR A 86 14.59 -18.99 -11.84
C TYR A 86 13.32 -19.82 -11.94
N ARG A 87 12.31 -19.40 -12.72
CA ARG A 87 11.03 -20.12 -12.86
C ARG A 87 11.19 -21.57 -13.32
N ASP A 88 12.15 -21.80 -14.21
CA ASP A 88 12.41 -23.13 -14.78
C ASP A 88 13.43 -23.94 -13.96
N ASN A 89 13.89 -23.40 -12.84
CA ASN A 89 14.79 -24.10 -11.94
C ASN A 89 14.03 -25.00 -10.98
N HIS A 90 14.68 -26.09 -10.61
CA HIS A 90 14.21 -26.97 -9.56
C HIS A 90 14.11 -26.21 -8.20
N VAL A 91 13.15 -26.60 -7.35
CA VAL A 91 12.74 -25.82 -6.17
C VAL A 91 13.89 -25.54 -5.21
N ASP A 92 14.76 -26.53 -5.02
CA ASP A 92 16.00 -26.46 -4.24
C ASP A 92 16.94 -25.35 -4.73
N ILE A 93 17.18 -25.28 -6.05
CA ILE A 93 18.01 -24.24 -6.67
C ILE A 93 17.38 -22.85 -6.50
N LEU A 94 16.05 -22.78 -6.58
CA LEU A 94 15.31 -21.53 -6.43
C LEU A 94 15.44 -20.98 -5.00
N ILE A 95 15.27 -21.84 -3.98
CA ILE A 95 15.42 -21.49 -2.57
C ILE A 95 16.85 -21.00 -2.27
N ASP A 96 17.87 -21.69 -2.78
CA ASP A 96 19.27 -21.31 -2.53
C ASP A 96 19.64 -19.97 -3.16
N ASN A 97 19.08 -19.67 -4.33
CA ASN A 97 19.26 -18.39 -4.99
C ASN A 97 18.60 -17.23 -4.23
N ILE A 98 17.37 -17.44 -3.70
CA ILE A 98 16.70 -16.47 -2.83
C ILE A 98 17.55 -16.21 -1.60
N ARG A 99 17.97 -17.28 -0.90
CA ARG A 99 18.77 -17.21 0.33
C ARG A 99 20.05 -16.42 0.09
N THR A 100 20.77 -16.73 -0.98
CA THR A 100 22.03 -16.06 -1.36
C THR A 100 21.81 -14.59 -1.67
N LYS A 101 20.74 -14.24 -2.40
CA LYS A 101 20.42 -12.85 -2.73
C LYS A 101 20.07 -12.04 -1.48
N ALA A 102 19.25 -12.60 -0.59
CA ALA A 102 18.87 -11.97 0.68
C ALA A 102 20.10 -11.70 1.56
N MET A 103 20.99 -12.68 1.73
CA MET A 103 22.24 -12.50 2.50
C MET A 103 23.14 -11.39 1.93
N LYS A 104 23.27 -11.29 0.60
CA LYS A 104 24.03 -10.22 -0.06
C LYS A 104 23.44 -8.83 0.21
N LEU A 105 22.11 -8.71 0.16
CA LEU A 105 21.41 -7.45 0.43
C LEU A 105 21.55 -7.03 1.91
N MET A 106 21.37 -7.97 2.84
CA MET A 106 21.56 -7.72 4.27
C MET A 106 22.99 -7.29 4.60
N ARG A 107 23.99 -7.93 3.99
CA ARG A 107 25.40 -7.51 4.11
C ARG A 107 25.64 -6.12 3.56
N LYS A 108 25.05 -5.77 2.41
CA LYS A 108 25.14 -4.42 1.83
C LYS A 108 24.53 -3.37 2.76
N GLN A 109 23.33 -3.63 3.28
CA GLN A 109 22.68 -2.76 4.28
C GLN A 109 23.52 -2.60 5.55
N LYS A 110 24.06 -3.70 6.10
CA LYS A 110 24.93 -3.64 7.29
C LYS A 110 26.19 -2.80 7.07
N LYS A 111 26.72 -2.73 5.84
CA LYS A 111 27.84 -1.83 5.49
C LYS A 111 27.40 -0.37 5.39
N LEU A 112 26.22 -0.11 4.82
CA LEU A 112 25.64 1.24 4.72
C LEU A 112 25.32 1.84 6.10
N MET A 113 24.79 1.04 7.03
CA MET A 113 24.49 1.50 8.40
C MET A 113 25.73 1.70 9.28
N LYS A 114 26.91 1.26 8.83
CA LYS A 114 28.19 1.42 9.54
C LYS A 114 29.02 2.59 9.01
N LYS A 115 28.48 3.37 8.08
CA LYS A 115 29.12 4.54 7.46
C LYS A 115 28.34 5.77 7.85
#